data_AF-A0A1R3KZW9-F1
#
_entry.id   AF-A0A1R3KZW9-F1
#
_cell.length_a   1.000
_cell.length_b   1.000
_cell.length_c   1.000
_cell.angle_alpha   90.00
_cell.angle_beta   90.00
_cell.angle_gamma   90.00
#
_symmetry.space_group_name_H-M   'P 1'
#
loop_
_entity.id
_entity.type
_entity.pdbx_description
1 polymer ?
#
loop_
_entity_poly.entity_id
_entity_poly.type
_entity_poly.pdbx_seq_one_letter_code
_entity_poly.pdbx_strand_id
1 'polypeptide(L)'
;MEKTWKIVLFSCLLGSFLVSSSAQTCKTQTFSNSKQYANCSDLPHLNCFLHWTYDSAAGTVDMAFRHSGTSSERWSAWAINPSGPTMMGSQALVAYVNSSGLPHPFTTSIDSMNPSMQQSDLSFGVSDLMATFENNEMTIFAVLSIPENLLSTSQVWQEGPVTSDQLGAHPFSGGNVQSVGSVNFITGQSGGDGSAGSRVRRRN
;
A
#
# COMPACT_ATOMS: atom_id res chain seq x y z
N MET A 1 9.94 -22.71 70.33
CA MET A 1 9.78 -23.63 69.18
C MET A 1 9.51 -22.78 67.97
N GLU A 2 10.56 -22.41 67.26
CA GLU A 2 10.51 -21.49 66.12
C GLU A 2 10.39 -22.29 64.83
N LYS A 3 9.48 -21.89 63.94
CA LYS A 3 9.27 -22.55 62.65
C LYS A 3 9.46 -21.51 61.55
N THR A 4 10.69 -21.41 61.06
CA THR A 4 11.07 -20.58 59.91
C THR A 4 10.62 -21.27 58.63
N TRP A 5 9.74 -20.61 57.87
CA TRP A 5 9.28 -21.07 56.56
C TRP A 5 10.28 -20.65 55.49
N LYS A 6 10.88 -21.62 54.81
CA LYS A 6 11.78 -21.40 53.67
C LYS A 6 10.98 -21.02 52.42
N ILE A 7 11.13 -19.78 51.96
CA ILE A 7 10.62 -19.34 50.65
C ILE A 7 11.59 -19.83 49.58
N VAL A 8 11.11 -20.71 48.69
CA VAL A 8 11.86 -21.18 47.51
C VAL A 8 11.50 -20.27 46.34
N LEU A 9 12.46 -19.47 45.87
CA LEU A 9 12.35 -18.65 44.66
C LEU A 9 12.56 -19.54 43.43
N PHE A 10 11.48 -19.80 42.69
CA PHE A 10 11.52 -20.46 41.39
C PHE A 10 11.80 -19.40 40.32
N SER A 11 13.04 -19.36 39.82
CA SER A 11 13.47 -18.43 38.77
C SER A 11 13.02 -18.94 37.39
N CYS A 12 11.94 -18.36 36.85
CA CYS A 12 11.52 -18.57 35.46
C CYS A 12 12.38 -17.71 34.53
N LEU A 13 13.41 -18.30 33.94
CA LEU A 13 14.14 -17.72 32.80
C LEU A 13 13.24 -17.74 31.56
N LEU A 14 12.46 -16.66 31.37
CA LEU A 14 11.80 -16.35 30.11
C LEU A 14 12.86 -15.84 29.12
N GLY A 15 13.30 -16.71 28.22
CA GLY A 15 14.11 -16.33 27.07
C GLY A 15 13.26 -15.51 26.11
N SER A 16 13.41 -14.18 26.15
CA SER A 16 12.81 -13.27 25.17
C SER A 16 13.48 -13.49 23.81
N PHE A 17 12.81 -14.19 22.90
CA PHE A 17 13.13 -14.13 21.47
C PHE A 17 12.82 -12.72 20.98
N LEU A 18 13.83 -11.86 20.95
CA LEU A 18 13.74 -10.57 20.29
C LEU A 18 13.73 -10.84 18.78
N VAL A 19 12.53 -10.86 18.19
CA VAL A 19 12.39 -10.81 16.73
C VAL A 19 12.84 -9.41 16.31
N SER A 20 14.02 -9.32 15.71
CA SER A 20 14.52 -8.08 15.11
C SER A 20 13.64 -7.72 13.91
N SER A 21 12.65 -6.85 14.13
CA SER A 21 11.94 -6.18 13.04
C SER A 21 12.79 -5.01 12.56
N SER A 22 13.48 -5.18 11.42
CA SER A 22 14.09 -4.04 10.75
C SER A 22 12.98 -3.23 10.09
N ALA A 23 12.71 -2.02 10.58
CA ALA A 23 11.84 -1.08 9.87
C ALA A 23 12.49 -0.76 8.52
N GLN A 24 11.97 -1.35 7.44
CA GLN A 24 12.39 -1.00 6.09
C GLN A 24 11.77 0.34 5.74
N THR A 25 12.58 1.24 5.18
CA THR A 25 12.07 2.46 4.54
C THR A 25 12.02 2.23 3.04
N CYS A 26 11.12 2.91 2.34
CA CYS A 26 11.03 2.79 0.88
C CYS A 26 12.39 3.03 0.20
N LYS A 27 13.22 3.94 0.71
CA LYS A 27 14.55 4.24 0.18
C LYS A 27 15.53 3.07 0.19
N THR A 28 15.31 2.09 1.07
CA THR A 28 16.15 0.89 1.18
C THR A 28 15.66 -0.27 0.31
N GLN A 29 14.48 -0.15 -0.29
CA GLN A 29 13.87 -1.20 -1.09
C GLN A 29 14.46 -1.22 -2.50
N THR A 30 14.72 -2.42 -3.00
CA THR A 30 15.14 -2.69 -4.37
C THR A 30 14.13 -3.58 -5.06
N PHE A 31 14.11 -3.52 -6.39
CA PHE A 31 13.22 -4.31 -7.22
C PHE A 31 14.02 -5.31 -8.05
N SER A 32 13.52 -6.54 -8.15
CA SER A 32 14.17 -7.66 -8.85
C SER A 32 14.42 -7.40 -10.34
N ASN A 33 13.63 -6.51 -10.95
CA ASN A 33 13.80 -6.04 -12.32
C ASN A 33 14.84 -4.91 -12.49
N SER A 34 15.64 -4.63 -11.45
CA SER A 34 16.62 -3.52 -11.42
C SER A 34 16.01 -2.13 -11.66
N LYS A 35 14.67 -1.98 -11.55
CA LYS A 35 14.03 -0.66 -11.62
C LYS A 35 14.46 0.18 -10.41
N GLN A 36 14.71 1.45 -10.69
CA GLN A 36 14.98 2.48 -9.69
C GLN A 36 13.98 3.61 -9.89
N TYR A 37 13.40 4.07 -8.79
CA TYR A 37 12.42 5.15 -8.79
C TYR A 37 13.03 6.42 -8.19
N ALA A 38 12.73 7.57 -8.80
CA ALA A 38 13.24 8.86 -8.36
C ALA A 38 12.62 9.29 -7.02
N ASN A 39 11.39 8.88 -6.76
CA ASN A 39 10.63 9.21 -5.57
C ASN A 39 10.08 7.95 -4.91
N CYS A 40 9.91 8.01 -3.59
CA CYS A 40 9.17 7.00 -2.86
C CYS A 40 8.53 7.60 -1.60
N SER A 41 7.51 6.91 -1.10
CA SER A 41 6.78 7.24 0.11
C SER A 41 6.53 5.98 0.92
N ASP A 42 6.87 6.04 2.21
CA ASP A 42 6.31 5.14 3.21
C ASP A 42 4.84 5.55 3.44
N LEU A 43 3.89 4.67 3.19
CA LEU A 43 2.47 4.96 3.38
C LEU A 43 2.08 4.63 4.83
N PRO A 44 1.34 5.51 5.53
CA PRO A 44 0.85 5.19 6.86
C PRO A 44 -0.05 3.95 6.85
N HIS A 45 0.05 3.10 7.86
CA HIS A 45 -0.76 1.88 7.99
C HIS A 45 -0.54 0.84 6.88
N LEU A 46 -0.95 -0.40 7.18
CA LEU A 46 -0.90 -1.56 6.27
C LEU A 46 0.49 -1.90 5.71
N ASN A 47 1.57 -1.29 6.22
CA ASN A 47 2.94 -1.61 5.82
C ASN A 47 3.16 -1.54 4.29
N CYS A 48 2.62 -0.47 3.71
CA CYS A 48 2.63 -0.22 2.27
C CYS A 48 3.61 0.90 1.88
N PHE A 49 4.10 0.85 0.66
CA PHE A 49 5.08 1.79 0.10
C PHE A 49 4.71 2.10 -1.35
N LEU A 50 4.85 3.36 -1.73
CA LEU A 50 4.69 3.80 -3.12
C LEU A 50 6.04 4.29 -3.64
N HIS A 51 6.40 3.86 -4.84
CA HIS A 51 7.60 4.28 -5.54
C HIS A 51 7.20 4.76 -6.93
N TRP A 52 7.81 5.85 -7.40
CA TRP A 52 7.52 6.35 -8.74
C TRP A 52 8.61 7.24 -9.34
N THR A 53 8.59 7.31 -10.66
CA THR A 53 9.31 8.30 -11.47
C THR A 53 8.31 8.94 -12.43
N TYR A 54 8.25 10.27 -12.42
CA TYR A 54 7.44 11.02 -13.38
C TYR A 54 8.28 11.43 -14.59
N ASP A 55 7.84 11.05 -15.79
CA ASP A 55 8.38 11.51 -17.06
C ASP A 55 7.48 12.63 -17.60
N SER A 56 7.95 13.87 -17.49
CA SER A 56 7.21 15.05 -17.95
C SER A 56 7.13 15.18 -19.47
N ALA A 57 8.03 14.56 -20.22
CA ALA A 57 8.00 14.58 -21.68
C ALA A 57 6.96 13.59 -22.22
N ALA A 58 6.82 12.44 -21.56
CA ALA A 58 5.84 11.41 -21.90
C ALA A 58 4.47 11.63 -21.23
N GLY A 59 4.40 12.42 -20.15
CA GLY A 59 3.19 12.55 -19.33
C GLY A 59 2.84 11.26 -18.59
N THR A 60 3.87 10.51 -18.18
CA THR A 60 3.69 9.18 -17.56
C THR A 60 4.30 9.08 -16.18
N VAL A 61 3.72 8.23 -15.35
CA VAL A 61 4.25 7.84 -14.04
C VAL A 61 4.58 6.36 -14.09
N ASP A 62 5.87 6.00 -14.10
CA ASP A 62 6.31 4.63 -13.85
C ASP A 62 6.33 4.40 -12.33
N MET A 63 5.65 3.36 -11.85
CA MET A 63 5.42 3.16 -10.42
C MET A 63 5.54 1.72 -9.95
N ALA A 64 5.80 1.56 -8.65
CA ALA A 64 5.62 0.34 -7.91
C ALA A 64 4.93 0.59 -6.57
N PHE A 65 3.82 -0.10 -6.32
CA PHE A 65 3.17 -0.16 -5.02
C PHE A 65 3.53 -1.49 -4.36
N ARG A 66 4.02 -1.43 -3.13
CA ARG A 66 4.52 -2.58 -2.40
C ARG A 66 3.79 -2.71 -1.08
N HIS A 67 3.29 -3.90 -0.78
CA HIS A 67 2.63 -4.25 0.46
C HIS A 67 3.36 -5.44 1.08
N SER A 68 4.04 -5.20 2.20
CA SER A 68 4.91 -6.19 2.84
C SER A 68 4.28 -6.76 4.11
N GLY A 69 4.61 -8.02 4.44
CA GLY A 69 4.00 -8.72 5.58
C GLY A 69 2.59 -9.21 5.29
N THR A 70 2.28 -9.47 4.02
CA THR A 70 0.98 -9.99 3.56
C THR A 70 1.06 -11.49 3.22
N SER A 71 -0.04 -12.08 2.76
CA SER A 71 -0.12 -13.49 2.39
C SER A 71 -0.80 -13.67 1.03
N SER A 72 -0.67 -14.87 0.45
CA SER A 72 -1.36 -15.26 -0.78
C SER A 72 -2.87 -15.32 -0.63
N GLU A 73 -3.40 -15.31 0.60
CA GLU A 73 -4.83 -15.30 0.91
C GLU A 73 -5.39 -13.87 1.01
N ARG A 74 -4.62 -12.86 0.58
CA ARG A 74 -5.00 -11.46 0.64
C ARG A 74 -4.80 -10.79 -0.71
N TRP A 75 -5.67 -9.85 -1.00
CA TRP A 75 -5.51 -8.91 -2.11
C TRP A 75 -4.91 -7.61 -1.57
N SER A 76 -4.18 -6.91 -2.42
CA SER A 76 -3.59 -5.60 -2.16
C SER A 76 -4.01 -4.64 -3.24
N ALA A 77 -4.29 -3.39 -2.87
CA ALA A 77 -4.72 -2.37 -3.82
C ALA A 77 -4.12 -1.01 -3.50
N TRP A 78 -3.84 -0.25 -4.56
CA TRP A 78 -3.53 1.17 -4.51
C TRP A 78 -4.37 1.89 -5.56
N ALA A 79 -4.85 3.09 -5.24
CA ALA A 79 -5.77 3.81 -6.08
C ALA A 79 -5.54 5.31 -6.05
N ILE A 80 -5.88 5.96 -7.17
CA ILE A 80 -6.05 7.41 -7.27
C ILE A 80 -7.54 7.71 -7.09
N ASN A 81 -7.87 8.70 -6.27
CA ASN A 81 -9.24 9.20 -6.15
C ASN A 81 -9.31 10.70 -6.50
N PRO A 82 -9.81 11.05 -7.69
CA PRO A 82 -9.96 12.45 -8.11
C PRO A 82 -10.98 13.25 -7.28
N SER A 83 -11.92 12.57 -6.61
CA SER A 83 -12.99 13.18 -5.80
C SER A 83 -12.60 13.41 -4.34
N GLY A 84 -11.43 12.92 -3.90
CA GLY A 84 -10.88 13.15 -2.57
C GLY A 84 -10.43 11.86 -1.87
N PRO A 85 -9.89 11.95 -0.64
CA PRO A 85 -9.27 10.82 0.06
C PRO A 85 -10.33 9.89 0.70
N THR A 86 -11.15 9.25 -0.14
CA THR A 86 -12.25 8.35 0.27
C THR A 86 -12.27 7.08 -0.57
N MET A 87 -12.99 6.04 -0.12
CA MET A 87 -13.12 4.80 -0.90
C MET A 87 -13.84 5.03 -2.24
N MET A 88 -15.01 5.69 -2.20
CA MET A 88 -15.87 5.85 -3.38
C MET A 88 -15.28 6.85 -4.38
N GLY A 89 -15.31 6.51 -5.66
CA GLY A 89 -14.66 7.27 -6.74
C GLY A 89 -13.17 6.94 -6.93
N SER A 90 -12.65 5.96 -6.19
CA SER A 90 -11.27 5.50 -6.36
C SER A 90 -11.13 4.67 -7.63
N GLN A 91 -9.99 4.84 -8.30
CA GLN A 91 -9.60 4.13 -9.52
C GLN A 91 -8.35 3.33 -9.20
N ALA A 92 -8.51 2.02 -9.06
CA ALA A 92 -7.59 1.16 -8.34
C ALA A 92 -6.81 0.23 -9.27
N LEU A 93 -5.55 0.01 -8.90
CA LEU A 93 -4.74 -1.13 -9.30
C LEU A 93 -4.83 -2.15 -8.16
N VAL A 94 -5.23 -3.37 -8.47
CA VAL A 94 -5.45 -4.44 -7.50
C VAL A 94 -4.60 -5.64 -7.92
N ALA A 95 -4.04 -6.35 -6.95
CA ALA A 95 -3.39 -7.64 -7.19
C ALA A 95 -3.66 -8.65 -6.07
N TYR A 96 -3.71 -9.92 -6.45
CA TYR A 96 -3.81 -11.06 -5.54
C TYR A 96 -3.12 -12.28 -6.13
N VAL A 97 -2.88 -13.33 -5.33
CA VAL A 97 -2.41 -14.62 -5.84
C VAL A 97 -3.63 -15.46 -6.22
N ASN A 98 -3.76 -15.80 -7.50
CA ASN A 98 -4.90 -16.59 -7.97
C ASN A 98 -4.75 -18.08 -7.66
N SER A 99 -5.78 -18.87 -7.97
CA SER A 99 -5.84 -20.32 -7.75
C SER A 99 -4.77 -21.11 -8.50
N SER A 100 -4.15 -20.53 -9.54
CA SER A 100 -2.98 -21.10 -10.22
C SER A 100 -1.66 -20.83 -9.47
N GLY A 101 -1.71 -20.12 -8.34
CA GLY A 101 -0.53 -19.74 -7.55
C GLY A 101 0.25 -18.56 -8.12
N LEU A 102 -0.31 -17.85 -9.12
CA LEU A 102 0.37 -16.74 -9.79
C LEU A 102 -0.22 -15.39 -9.36
N PRO A 103 0.61 -14.35 -9.20
CA PRO A 103 0.13 -12.98 -9.00
C PRO A 103 -0.71 -12.54 -10.20
N HIS A 104 -1.90 -12.00 -9.93
CA HIS A 104 -2.84 -11.52 -10.93
C HIS A 104 -3.20 -10.05 -10.64
N PRO A 105 -2.66 -9.10 -11.41
CA PRO A 105 -3.02 -7.70 -11.31
C PRO A 105 -4.14 -7.33 -12.28
N PHE A 106 -4.98 -6.38 -11.89
CA PHE A 106 -6.01 -5.79 -12.75
C PHE A 106 -6.38 -4.38 -12.28
N THR A 107 -7.08 -3.64 -13.13
CA THR A 107 -7.64 -2.32 -12.81
C THR A 107 -9.12 -2.41 -12.49
N THR A 108 -9.63 -1.60 -11.56
CA THR A 108 -11.08 -1.52 -11.27
C THR A 108 -11.47 -0.13 -10.76
N SER A 109 -12.66 0.32 -11.11
CA SER A 109 -13.30 1.49 -10.50
C SER A 109 -14.09 1.10 -9.25
N ILE A 110 -14.02 1.94 -8.23
CA ILE A 110 -14.70 1.76 -6.94
C ILE A 110 -15.82 2.79 -6.81
N ASP A 111 -16.92 2.54 -7.51
CA ASP A 111 -18.02 3.51 -7.66
C ASP A 111 -19.13 3.32 -6.61
N SER A 112 -18.97 2.36 -5.71
CA SER A 112 -19.93 2.09 -4.63
C SER A 112 -19.24 1.52 -3.39
N MET A 113 -19.98 1.40 -2.30
CA MET A 113 -19.50 0.76 -1.06
C MET A 113 -19.35 -0.77 -1.18
N ASN A 114 -19.94 -1.39 -2.21
CA ASN A 114 -19.85 -2.81 -2.48
C ASN A 114 -19.49 -3.02 -3.98
N PRO A 115 -18.28 -2.62 -4.40
CA PRO A 115 -17.86 -2.75 -5.79
C PRO A 115 -17.78 -4.23 -6.19
N SER A 116 -17.96 -4.51 -7.49
CA SER A 116 -17.89 -5.89 -8.02
C SER A 116 -16.48 -6.48 -7.97
N MET A 117 -15.45 -5.64 -7.77
CA MET A 117 -14.02 -6.00 -7.84
C MET A 117 -13.67 -6.75 -9.13
N GLN A 118 -14.35 -6.41 -10.23
CA GLN A 118 -14.09 -6.95 -11.57
C GLN A 118 -13.22 -5.98 -12.36
N GLN A 119 -12.48 -6.51 -13.34
CA GLN A 119 -11.67 -5.67 -14.20
C GLN A 119 -12.51 -4.63 -14.95
N SER A 120 -12.07 -3.38 -14.90
CA SER A 120 -12.65 -2.26 -15.64
C SER A 120 -11.59 -1.26 -16.06
N ASP A 121 -11.92 -0.47 -17.08
CA ASP A 121 -11.08 0.65 -17.50
C ASP A 121 -11.10 1.77 -16.46
N LEU A 122 -10.00 2.54 -16.42
CA LEU A 122 -9.88 3.75 -15.62
C LEU A 122 -9.96 4.99 -16.52
N SER A 123 -10.16 6.16 -15.93
CA SER A 123 -10.16 7.47 -16.59
C SER A 123 -8.77 7.92 -17.05
N PHE A 124 -7.74 7.13 -16.79
CA PHE A 124 -6.35 7.36 -17.20
C PHE A 124 -5.77 6.04 -17.71
N GLY A 125 -4.78 6.13 -18.60
CA GLY A 125 -4.17 4.95 -19.20
C GLY A 125 -3.31 4.19 -18.19
N VAL A 126 -3.36 2.86 -18.26
CA VAL A 126 -2.48 1.97 -17.49
C VAL A 126 -1.86 0.97 -18.45
N SER A 127 -0.54 0.97 -18.54
CA SER A 127 0.24 0.01 -19.32
C SER A 127 1.28 -0.69 -18.44
N ASP A 128 1.88 -1.77 -18.96
CA ASP A 128 2.89 -2.57 -18.27
C ASP A 128 2.46 -3.02 -16.86
N LEU A 129 1.16 -3.26 -16.69
CA LEU A 129 0.59 -3.71 -15.42
C LEU A 129 1.04 -5.15 -15.15
N MET A 130 1.80 -5.33 -14.08
CA MET A 130 2.26 -6.64 -13.62
C MET A 130 2.32 -6.68 -12.09
N ALA A 131 2.32 -7.87 -11.51
CA ALA A 131 2.50 -8.06 -10.08
C ALA A 131 3.47 -9.19 -9.77
N THR A 132 4.14 -9.07 -8.63
CA THR A 132 4.97 -10.13 -8.03
C THR A 132 4.48 -10.44 -6.63
N PHE A 133 4.60 -11.70 -6.22
CA PHE A 133 4.39 -12.12 -4.85
C PHE A 133 5.58 -12.99 -4.42
N GLU A 134 6.45 -12.43 -3.58
CA GLU A 134 7.65 -13.09 -3.09
C GLU A 134 7.93 -12.63 -1.66
N ASN A 135 8.49 -13.49 -0.81
CA ASN A 135 8.87 -13.13 0.57
C ASN A 135 7.74 -12.46 1.38
N ASN A 136 6.49 -12.94 1.23
CA ASN A 136 5.31 -12.36 1.90
C ASN A 136 5.07 -10.88 1.53
N GLU A 137 5.43 -10.50 0.32
CA GLU A 137 5.28 -9.15 -0.21
C GLU A 137 4.59 -9.19 -1.57
N MET A 138 3.51 -8.41 -1.70
CA MET A 138 2.86 -8.15 -2.98
C MET A 138 3.42 -6.84 -3.54
N THR A 139 3.94 -6.86 -4.77
CA THR A 139 4.32 -5.63 -5.48
C THR A 139 3.54 -5.52 -6.79
N ILE A 140 2.89 -4.38 -7.01
CA ILE A 140 2.17 -4.01 -8.23
C ILE A 140 3.01 -2.99 -8.99
N PHE A 141 3.32 -3.26 -10.25
CA PHE A 141 4.04 -2.35 -11.14
C PHE A 141 3.09 -1.86 -12.24
N ALA A 142 3.22 -0.61 -12.65
CA ALA A 142 2.47 -0.05 -13.76
C ALA A 142 3.15 1.21 -14.31
N VAL A 143 2.84 1.53 -15.56
CA VAL A 143 3.08 2.85 -16.15
C VAL A 143 1.72 3.52 -16.35
N LEU A 144 1.52 4.68 -15.72
CA LEU A 144 0.28 5.42 -15.75
C LEU A 144 0.39 6.59 -16.73
N SER A 145 -0.50 6.69 -17.71
CA SER A 145 -0.67 7.88 -18.55
C SER A 145 -1.60 8.87 -17.83
N ILE A 146 -1.01 9.71 -16.98
CA ILE A 146 -1.74 10.54 -16.02
C ILE A 146 -1.98 11.94 -16.60
N PRO A 147 -3.25 12.41 -16.70
CA PRO A 147 -3.53 13.77 -17.14
C PRO A 147 -3.08 14.79 -16.09
N GLU A 148 -2.79 16.02 -16.53
CA GLU A 148 -2.21 17.07 -15.67
C GLU A 148 -3.00 17.32 -14.38
N ASN A 149 -4.34 17.24 -14.44
CA ASN A 149 -5.22 17.46 -13.30
C ASN A 149 -5.14 16.35 -12.23
N LEU A 150 -4.47 15.23 -12.51
CA LEU A 150 -4.25 14.12 -11.59
C LEU A 150 -2.79 13.99 -11.13
N LEU A 151 -1.89 14.87 -11.57
CA LEU A 151 -0.49 14.87 -11.13
C LEU A 151 -0.33 15.20 -9.64
N SER A 152 -1.32 15.89 -9.05
CA SER A 152 -1.44 16.09 -7.61
C SER A 152 -2.86 15.72 -7.17
N THR A 153 -3.01 14.59 -6.51
CA THR A 153 -4.32 13.97 -6.26
C THR A 153 -4.37 13.23 -4.93
N SER A 154 -5.57 12.85 -4.50
CA SER A 154 -5.73 11.91 -3.39
C SER A 154 -5.42 10.48 -3.82
N GLN A 155 -4.89 9.72 -2.88
CA GLN A 155 -4.59 8.30 -3.02
C GLN A 155 -5.18 7.51 -1.86
N VAL A 156 -5.48 6.24 -2.11
CA VAL A 156 -6.04 5.29 -1.13
C VAL A 156 -5.33 3.95 -1.34
N TRP A 157 -5.07 3.22 -0.26
CA TRP A 157 -4.54 1.85 -0.33
C TRP A 157 -5.37 0.94 0.56
N GLN A 158 -5.53 -0.31 0.13
CA GLN A 158 -6.35 -1.27 0.84
C GLN A 158 -5.77 -2.68 0.74
N GLU A 159 -6.19 -3.52 1.66
CA GLU A 159 -6.02 -4.96 1.60
C GLU A 159 -7.25 -5.68 2.16
N GLY A 160 -7.48 -6.90 1.72
CA GLY A 160 -8.60 -7.72 2.19
C GLY A 160 -8.40 -9.19 1.86
N PRO A 161 -9.30 -10.07 2.34
CA PRO A 161 -9.18 -11.51 2.16
C PRO A 161 -9.51 -11.94 0.72
N VAL A 162 -8.88 -13.03 0.27
CA VAL A 162 -9.20 -13.72 -0.98
C VAL A 162 -9.67 -15.13 -0.63
N THR A 163 -10.75 -15.57 -1.27
CA THR A 163 -11.27 -16.93 -1.11
C THR A 163 -11.72 -17.46 -2.46
N SER A 164 -11.07 -18.52 -2.95
CA SER A 164 -11.38 -19.11 -4.27
C SER A 164 -11.43 -18.08 -5.41
N ASP A 165 -10.38 -17.26 -5.52
CA ASP A 165 -10.27 -16.14 -6.47
C ASP A 165 -11.30 -15.01 -6.32
N GLN A 166 -12.09 -15.02 -5.25
CA GLN A 166 -13.02 -13.93 -4.93
C GLN A 166 -12.39 -12.99 -3.91
N LEU A 167 -12.36 -11.69 -4.24
CA LEU A 167 -11.88 -10.64 -3.35
C LEU A 167 -13.00 -10.26 -2.38
N GLY A 168 -12.80 -10.58 -1.10
CA GLY A 168 -13.73 -10.21 -0.03
C GLY A 168 -13.56 -8.77 0.42
N ALA A 169 -14.54 -8.28 1.19
CA ALA A 169 -14.49 -6.94 1.76
C ALA A 169 -13.26 -6.73 2.64
N HIS A 170 -12.62 -5.56 2.50
CA HIS A 170 -11.57 -5.15 3.43
C HIS A 170 -12.14 -4.88 4.83
N PRO A 171 -11.33 -4.94 5.90
CA PRO A 171 -11.76 -4.53 7.24
C PRO A 171 -12.34 -3.10 7.26
N PHE A 172 -13.45 -2.90 7.95
CA PHE A 172 -14.11 -1.59 8.09
C PHE A 172 -13.60 -0.77 9.30
N SER A 173 -12.39 -1.05 9.75
CA SER A 173 -11.77 -0.40 10.90
C SER A 173 -10.24 -0.42 10.78
N GLY A 174 -9.56 0.28 11.69
CA GLY A 174 -8.10 0.28 11.78
C GLY A 174 -7.43 0.84 10.53
N GLY A 175 -6.33 0.20 10.12
CA GLY A 175 -5.49 0.66 9.01
C GLY A 175 -6.26 0.93 7.73
N ASN A 176 -7.17 0.03 7.34
CA ASN A 176 -7.97 0.19 6.11
C ASN A 176 -8.79 1.49 6.04
N VAL A 177 -9.35 1.95 7.16
CA VAL A 177 -10.11 3.21 7.18
C VAL A 177 -9.17 4.43 7.23
N GLN A 178 -7.94 4.24 7.71
CA GLN A 178 -6.93 5.28 7.83
C GLN A 178 -6.03 5.40 6.58
N SER A 179 -6.08 4.42 5.69
CA SER A 179 -5.22 4.29 4.50
C SER A 179 -5.63 5.22 3.36
N VAL A 180 -5.59 6.51 3.63
CA VAL A 180 -5.87 7.59 2.70
C VAL A 180 -4.80 8.67 2.78
N GLY A 181 -4.54 9.36 1.68
CA GLY A 181 -3.53 10.41 1.64
C GLY A 181 -3.54 11.23 0.36
N SER A 182 -2.48 11.99 0.15
CA SER A 182 -2.20 12.73 -1.08
C SER A 182 -0.89 12.30 -1.69
N VAL A 183 -0.78 12.43 -3.01
CA VAL A 183 0.46 12.24 -3.78
C VAL A 183 0.60 13.37 -4.79
N ASN A 184 1.81 13.89 -4.94
CA ASN A 184 2.22 14.77 -6.01
C ASN A 184 3.35 14.10 -6.79
N PHE A 185 3.04 13.63 -7.99
CA PHE A 185 3.96 12.85 -8.80
C PHE A 185 5.16 13.67 -9.29
N ILE A 186 5.02 14.99 -9.36
CA ILE A 186 6.08 15.92 -9.83
C ILE A 186 7.05 16.24 -8.69
N THR A 187 6.53 16.66 -7.53
CA THR A 187 7.36 17.19 -6.44
C THR A 187 7.92 16.10 -5.54
N GLY A 188 7.46 14.86 -5.68
CA GLY A 188 7.81 13.77 -4.77
C GLY A 188 7.05 13.83 -3.45
N GLN A 189 6.18 14.83 -3.24
CA GLN A 189 5.48 15.00 -1.98
C GLN A 189 4.34 14.01 -1.84
N SER A 190 4.28 13.37 -0.69
CA SER A 190 3.16 12.56 -0.23
C SER A 190 2.80 12.96 1.19
N GLY A 191 1.54 12.74 1.58
CA GLY A 191 1.05 13.09 2.92
C GLY A 191 -0.06 12.15 3.36
N GLY A 192 -0.09 11.86 4.65
CA GLY A 192 -1.11 11.04 5.29
C GLY A 192 -1.42 11.58 6.67
N ASP A 193 -2.44 12.42 6.72
CA ASP A 193 -3.30 12.66 7.87
C ASP A 193 -4.58 13.24 7.27
N GLY A 194 -5.74 12.64 7.56
CA GLY A 194 -7.06 13.08 7.08
C GLY A 194 -7.51 14.45 7.63
N SER A 195 -6.57 15.32 7.99
CA SER A 195 -6.79 16.67 8.46
C SER A 195 -5.99 17.62 7.57
N ALA A 196 -6.69 18.30 6.66
CA ALA A 196 -6.18 19.45 5.93
C ALA A 196 -5.89 20.60 6.93
N GLY A 197 -4.76 20.53 7.62
CA GLY A 197 -4.21 21.61 8.43
C GLY A 197 -3.20 22.39 7.61
N SER A 198 -3.61 23.57 7.11
CA SER A 198 -2.73 24.55 6.47
C SER A 198 -1.45 24.78 7.30
N ARG A 199 -0.33 24.24 6.83
CA ARG A 199 1.02 24.66 7.26
C ARG A 199 1.86 24.96 6.02
N VAL A 200 1.48 26.04 5.34
CA VAL A 200 2.42 26.84 4.55
C VAL A 200 3.45 27.40 5.54
N ARG A 201 4.59 26.72 5.71
CA ARG A 201 5.79 27.35 6.25
C ARG A 201 6.36 28.23 5.15
N ARG A 202 5.95 29.51 5.14
CA ARG A 202 6.73 30.58 4.52
C ARG A 202 8.13 30.56 5.16
N ARG A 203 9.15 30.26 4.36
CA ARG A 203 10.52 30.67 4.67
C ARG A 203 10.71 32.06 4.08
N ASN A 204 10.89 33.04 4.98
CA ASN A 204 11.70 34.21 4.69
C ASN A 204 13.18 33.81 4.71
#